data_AF-X1LQH5-F1
#
_entry.id   AF-X1LQH5-F1
#
_cell.length_a   1.000
_cell.length_b   1.000
_cell.length_c   1.000
_cell.angle_alpha   90.00
_cell.angle_beta   90.00
_cell.angle_gamma   90.00
#
_symmetry.space_group_name_H-M   'P 1'
#
loop_
_entity.id
_entity.type
_entity.pdbx_description
1 polymer ?
#
loop_
_entity_poly.entity_id
_entity_poly.type
_entity_poly.pdbx_seq_one_letter_code
_entity_poly.pdbx_strand_id
1 'polypeptide(L)'
;GEVNEAVEKIRLLVNRYKIEVIAIGNRTASRETERFIKEIQFEKDVQVFVVNEDGASIYSVSPTAREEFPQYDATVRGAISIGRRLMDPLAELVKIEPRSMGIGQYQHDVDQNKLKENLDYVTESSVNLVGVNLNTASKHLLTYVSGLGPQLAKNIVDYRKENGPFHSRGELKKVPRLGNKAFEQCAGFLRIQKAKNPLDNSAVHPESYYIVERMAEDIGSSISELLNNEELRNKIEIKNYATDQVGLPTLIDITTELTKPGRDPRRKIKLFEFAKRIHDMEDLDIGMILPGIVTNITNFGVFVD
;
A
#
# COMPACT_ATOMS: atom_id res chain seq x y z
N GLY A 1 23.23 -28.36 18.41
CA GLY A 1 22.93 -28.61 17.00
C GLY A 1 22.49 -27.33 16.34
N GLU A 2 22.54 -27.27 15.01
CA GLU A 2 22.25 -26.07 14.20
C GLU A 2 20.88 -25.45 14.54
N VAL A 3 19.87 -26.27 14.88
CA VAL A 3 18.54 -25.81 15.32
C VAL A 3 18.62 -24.95 16.58
N ASN A 4 19.35 -25.37 17.62
CA ASN A 4 19.47 -24.60 18.87
C ASN A 4 20.20 -23.27 18.64
N GLU A 5 21.21 -23.26 17.76
CA GLU A 5 21.91 -22.03 17.40
C GLU A 5 20.98 -21.04 16.69
N ALA A 6 20.15 -21.53 15.76
CA ALA A 6 19.13 -20.72 15.09
C ALA A 6 18.11 -20.15 16.09
N VAL A 7 17.60 -20.97 17.02
CA VAL A 7 16.67 -20.53 18.08
C VAL A 7 17.26 -19.41 18.92
N GLU A 8 18.49 -19.58 19.42
CA GLU A 8 19.15 -18.57 20.26
C GLU A 8 19.43 -17.28 19.47
N LYS A 9 19.80 -17.39 18.19
CA LYS A 9 19.99 -16.22 17.32
C LYS A 9 18.69 -15.46 17.08
N ILE A 10 17.59 -16.16 16.82
CA ILE A 10 16.27 -15.53 16.60
C ILE A 10 15.80 -14.85 17.89
N ARG A 11 15.91 -15.51 19.05
CA ARG A 11 15.62 -14.90 20.37
C ARG A 11 16.43 -13.63 20.60
N LEU A 12 17.74 -13.69 20.34
CA LEU A 12 18.61 -12.53 20.47
C LEU A 12 18.14 -11.36 19.59
N LEU A 13 17.78 -11.63 18.33
CA LEU A 13 17.31 -10.61 17.39
C LEU A 13 15.97 -10.02 17.82
N VAL A 14 15.01 -10.87 18.20
CA VAL A 14 13.69 -10.45 18.68
C VAL A 14 13.82 -9.56 19.90
N ASN A 15 14.61 -9.97 20.89
CA ASN A 15 14.80 -9.21 22.12
C ASN A 15 15.58 -7.90 21.88
N ARG A 16 16.66 -7.95 21.07
CA ARG A 16 17.51 -6.78 20.78
C ARG A 16 16.76 -5.70 20.03
N TYR A 17 16.01 -6.08 19.00
CA TYR A 17 15.31 -5.13 18.12
C TYR A 17 13.85 -4.91 18.50
N LYS A 18 13.37 -5.57 19.57
CA LYS A 18 11.98 -5.51 20.02
C LYS A 18 11.01 -5.84 18.89
N ILE A 19 11.29 -6.94 18.19
CA ILE A 19 10.49 -7.38 17.05
C ILE A 19 9.10 -7.79 17.56
N GLU A 20 8.07 -7.16 17.01
CA GLU A 20 6.66 -7.45 17.34
C GLU A 20 6.06 -8.47 16.36
N VAL A 21 6.63 -8.56 15.16
CA VAL A 21 6.07 -9.32 14.04
C VAL A 21 7.16 -9.95 13.18
N ILE A 22 6.96 -11.20 12.76
CA ILE A 22 7.82 -11.95 11.84
C ILE A 22 7.04 -12.23 10.55
N ALA A 23 7.65 -11.88 9.41
CA ALA A 23 7.13 -12.18 8.08
C ALA A 23 7.84 -13.42 7.50
N ILE A 24 7.08 -14.38 6.98
CA ILE A 24 7.58 -15.60 6.35
C ILE A 24 7.04 -15.65 4.92
N GLY A 25 7.90 -15.91 3.94
CA GLY A 25 7.47 -16.09 2.55
C GLY A 25 6.66 -17.37 2.36
N ASN A 26 5.70 -17.36 1.45
CA ASN A 26 4.73 -18.45 1.27
C ASN A 26 5.14 -19.54 0.26
N ARG A 27 6.43 -19.69 -0.07
CA ARG A 27 6.89 -20.79 -0.94
C ARG A 27 7.51 -21.93 -0.13
N THR A 28 8.59 -22.51 -0.65
CA THR A 28 9.22 -23.73 -0.16
C THR A 28 9.53 -23.64 1.33
N ALA A 29 9.17 -24.70 2.06
CA ALA A 29 9.38 -24.83 3.51
C ALA A 29 8.69 -23.74 4.37
N SER A 30 7.69 -23.02 3.84
CA SER A 30 6.99 -21.95 4.57
C SER A 30 6.25 -22.47 5.80
N ARG A 31 5.52 -23.59 5.68
CA ARG A 31 4.80 -24.24 6.79
C ARG A 31 5.76 -24.73 7.88
N GLU A 32 6.88 -25.32 7.49
CA GLU A 32 7.92 -25.81 8.39
C GLU A 32 8.62 -24.67 9.11
N THR A 33 8.88 -23.56 8.40
CA THR A 33 9.46 -22.34 8.98
C THR A 33 8.49 -21.68 9.95
N GLU A 34 7.20 -21.58 9.60
CA GLU A 34 6.16 -21.07 10.50
C GLU A 34 6.09 -21.90 11.79
N ARG A 35 6.04 -23.23 11.67
CA ARG A 35 6.04 -24.14 12.82
C ARG A 35 7.29 -23.95 13.68
N PHE A 36 8.46 -23.91 13.06
CA PHE A 36 9.73 -23.69 13.76
C PHE A 36 9.73 -22.39 14.57
N ILE A 37 9.26 -21.27 13.99
CA ILE A 37 9.17 -20.00 14.70
C ILE A 37 8.16 -20.07 15.86
N LYS A 38 7.01 -20.73 15.66
CA LYS A 38 5.97 -20.87 16.70
C LYS A 38 6.40 -21.76 17.87
N GLU A 39 7.38 -22.65 17.68
CA GLU A 39 7.98 -23.45 18.76
C GLU A 39 8.96 -22.64 19.62
N ILE A 40 9.46 -21.50 19.12
CA ILE A 40 10.35 -20.63 19.88
C ILE A 40 9.56 -19.86 20.93
N GLN A 41 9.90 -20.10 22.20
CA GLN A 41 9.41 -19.26 23.30
C GLN A 41 10.16 -17.92 23.30
N PHE A 42 9.40 -16.84 23.14
CA PHE A 42 9.86 -15.45 23.22
C PHE A 42 9.46 -14.82 24.57
N GLU A 43 10.19 -13.77 24.99
CA GLU A 43 9.84 -13.02 26.22
C GLU A 43 8.52 -12.26 26.10
N LYS A 44 8.17 -11.86 24.87
CA LYS A 44 6.92 -11.19 24.51
C LYS A 44 6.27 -11.92 23.36
N ASP A 45 4.95 -11.81 23.26
CA ASP A 45 4.20 -12.37 22.14
C ASP A 45 4.66 -11.74 20.82
N VAL A 46 4.98 -12.60 19.84
CA VAL A 46 5.43 -12.20 18.50
C VAL A 46 4.46 -12.79 17.49
N GLN A 47 3.86 -11.92 16.69
CA GLN A 47 2.94 -12.37 15.66
C GLN A 47 3.69 -12.88 14.44
N VAL A 48 3.22 -13.98 13.85
CA VAL A 48 3.83 -14.57 12.66
C VAL A 48 2.85 -14.46 11.50
N PHE A 49 3.30 -13.87 10.39
CA PHE A 49 2.50 -13.72 9.18
C PHE A 49 3.17 -14.41 8.01
N VAL A 50 2.39 -15.20 7.29
CA VAL A 50 2.77 -15.71 5.98
C VAL A 50 2.42 -14.65 4.92
N VAL A 51 3.38 -14.33 4.06
CA VAL A 51 3.33 -13.25 3.09
C VAL A 51 3.64 -13.80 1.71
N ASN A 52 2.92 -13.33 0.70
CA ASN A 52 3.22 -13.66 -0.69
C ASN A 52 4.65 -13.20 -1.04
N GLU A 53 5.50 -14.13 -1.49
CA GLU A 53 6.89 -13.86 -1.90
C GLU A 53 7.10 -13.78 -3.42
N ASP A 54 6.03 -13.78 -4.22
CA ASP A 54 6.10 -13.72 -5.68
C ASP A 54 6.85 -12.48 -6.16
N GLY A 55 7.82 -12.67 -7.03
CA GLY A 55 8.70 -11.60 -7.49
C GLY A 55 9.74 -11.11 -6.47
N ALA A 56 9.83 -11.68 -5.26
CA ALA A 56 10.87 -11.28 -4.29
C ALA A 56 12.29 -11.62 -4.80
N SER A 57 12.43 -12.75 -5.50
CA SER A 57 13.68 -13.14 -6.19
C SER A 57 14.01 -12.21 -7.37
N ILE A 58 13.00 -11.71 -8.09
CA ILE A 58 13.18 -10.73 -9.17
C ILE A 58 13.62 -9.38 -8.60
N TYR A 59 12.98 -8.92 -7.53
CA TYR A 59 13.40 -7.73 -6.81
C TYR A 59 14.85 -7.84 -6.36
N SER A 60 15.25 -8.95 -5.74
CA SER A 60 16.55 -9.05 -5.06
C SER A 60 17.77 -8.94 -5.97
N VAL A 61 17.62 -9.27 -7.26
CA VAL A 61 18.65 -9.12 -8.29
C VAL A 61 18.47 -7.85 -9.14
N SER A 62 17.39 -7.09 -8.92
CA SER A 62 17.10 -5.87 -9.68
C SER A 62 18.12 -4.75 -9.42
N PRO A 63 18.29 -3.82 -10.37
CA PRO A 63 19.06 -2.59 -10.14
C PRO A 63 18.54 -1.80 -8.93
N THR A 64 17.22 -1.75 -8.73
CA THR A 64 16.58 -1.08 -7.59
C THR A 64 17.06 -1.65 -6.25
N ALA A 65 17.04 -2.98 -6.09
CA ALA A 65 17.49 -3.58 -4.82
C ALA A 65 19.00 -3.43 -4.61
N ARG A 66 19.80 -3.41 -5.68
CA ARG A 66 21.24 -3.12 -5.60
C ARG A 66 21.52 -1.66 -5.22
N GLU A 67 20.70 -0.72 -5.68
CA GLU A 67 20.76 0.70 -5.29
C GLU A 67 20.34 0.90 -3.82
N GLU A 68 19.24 0.27 -3.39
CA GLU A 68 18.74 0.37 -2.02
C GLU A 68 19.67 -0.33 -1.01
N PHE A 69 20.29 -1.45 -1.42
CA PHE A 69 21.05 -2.34 -0.53
C PHE A 69 22.33 -2.88 -1.21
N PRO A 70 23.30 -2.01 -1.51
CA PRO A 70 24.51 -2.40 -2.25
C PRO A 70 25.37 -3.43 -1.51
N GLN A 71 25.36 -3.41 -0.19
CA GLN A 71 26.18 -4.24 0.69
C GLN A 71 25.65 -5.67 0.92
N TYR A 72 24.41 -5.94 0.54
CA TYR A 72 23.75 -7.21 0.81
C TYR A 72 23.67 -8.09 -0.45
N ASP A 73 23.70 -9.40 -0.28
CA ASP A 73 23.47 -10.34 -1.37
C ASP A 73 21.97 -10.45 -1.75
N ALA A 74 21.67 -11.24 -2.78
CA ALA A 74 20.31 -11.45 -3.25
C ALA A 74 19.40 -12.14 -2.22
N THR A 75 19.93 -13.01 -1.37
CA THR A 75 19.14 -13.71 -0.35
C THR A 75 18.66 -12.73 0.70
N VAL A 76 19.55 -11.89 1.22
CA VAL A 76 19.21 -10.88 2.23
C VAL A 76 18.27 -9.82 1.65
N ARG A 77 18.49 -9.37 0.40
CA ARG A 77 17.56 -8.45 -0.28
C ARG A 77 16.15 -9.05 -0.45
N GLY A 78 16.06 -10.34 -0.75
CA GLY A 78 14.77 -11.05 -0.82
C GLY A 78 14.05 -11.05 0.52
N ALA A 79 14.75 -11.39 1.61
CA ALA A 79 14.19 -11.37 2.96
C ALA A 79 13.73 -9.96 3.39
N ILE A 80 14.48 -8.91 3.04
CA ILE A 80 14.07 -7.52 3.27
C ILE A 80 12.76 -7.21 2.54
N SER A 81 12.59 -7.67 1.30
CA SER A 81 11.35 -7.48 0.54
C SER A 81 10.16 -8.15 1.21
N ILE A 82 10.31 -9.39 1.70
CA ILE A 82 9.25 -10.11 2.43
C ILE A 82 8.81 -9.32 3.67
N GLY A 83 9.77 -8.83 4.48
CA GLY A 83 9.45 -7.99 5.65
C GLY A 83 8.74 -6.69 5.27
N ARG A 84 9.15 -6.03 4.18
CA ARG A 84 8.53 -4.79 3.70
C ARG A 84 7.14 -4.98 3.13
N ARG A 85 6.87 -6.11 2.48
CA ARG A 85 5.52 -6.47 2.00
C ARG A 85 4.52 -6.58 3.13
N LEU A 86 4.95 -7.06 4.31
CA LEU A 86 4.06 -7.10 5.46
C LEU A 86 3.69 -5.69 5.94
N MET A 87 4.65 -4.77 5.93
CA MET A 87 4.45 -3.39 6.36
C MET A 87 3.55 -2.60 5.41
N ASP A 88 3.84 -2.67 4.10
CA ASP A 88 3.03 -2.05 3.06
C ASP A 88 3.19 -2.83 1.74
N PRO A 89 2.26 -3.75 1.42
CA PRO A 89 2.35 -4.55 0.20
C PRO A 89 2.42 -3.68 -1.05
N LEU A 90 1.62 -2.61 -1.10
CA LEU A 90 1.52 -1.76 -2.28
C LEU A 90 2.85 -1.04 -2.53
N ALA A 91 3.45 -0.44 -1.51
CA ALA A 91 4.70 0.31 -1.64
C ALA A 91 5.91 -0.57 -2.01
N GLU A 92 5.86 -1.86 -1.69
CA GLU A 92 6.94 -2.80 -2.01
C GLU A 92 6.72 -3.50 -3.36
N LEU A 93 5.50 -3.92 -3.70
CA LEU A 93 5.19 -4.62 -4.96
C LEU A 93 5.36 -3.72 -6.19
N VAL A 94 5.09 -2.41 -6.09
CA VAL A 94 5.31 -1.44 -7.20
C VAL A 94 6.78 -1.33 -7.64
N LYS A 95 7.72 -1.86 -6.86
CA LYS A 95 9.15 -1.90 -7.23
C LYS A 95 9.49 -3.04 -8.18
N ILE A 96 8.56 -3.96 -8.39
CA ILE A 96 8.72 -5.15 -9.24
C ILE A 96 7.92 -4.90 -10.51
N GLU A 97 8.45 -5.35 -11.65
CA GLU A 97 7.69 -5.30 -12.89
C GLU A 97 6.43 -6.19 -12.75
N PRO A 98 5.21 -5.68 -12.96
CA PRO A 98 3.99 -6.42 -12.60
C PRO A 98 3.86 -7.81 -13.21
N ARG A 99 4.29 -7.99 -14.47
CA ARG A 99 4.28 -9.30 -15.16
C ARG A 99 5.23 -10.33 -14.52
N SER A 100 6.21 -9.87 -13.75
CA SER A 100 7.19 -10.74 -13.09
C SER A 100 6.68 -11.30 -11.75
N MET A 101 5.48 -10.91 -11.32
CA MET A 101 4.87 -11.38 -10.08
C MET A 101 4.13 -12.73 -10.23
N GLY A 102 4.21 -13.41 -11.38
CA GLY A 102 3.67 -14.78 -11.50
C GLY A 102 2.15 -14.83 -11.33
N ILE A 103 1.43 -13.90 -11.94
CA ILE A 103 -0.01 -13.66 -11.74
C ILE A 103 -0.93 -14.77 -12.25
N GLY A 104 -0.40 -15.74 -12.99
CA GLY A 104 -1.17 -16.86 -13.52
C GLY A 104 -0.31 -17.92 -14.20
N GLN A 105 -0.81 -19.16 -14.20
CA GLN A 105 -0.11 -20.33 -14.73
C GLN A 105 0.31 -20.16 -16.20
N TYR A 106 -0.56 -19.56 -17.02
CA TYR A 106 -0.36 -19.40 -18.47
C TYR A 106 -0.02 -17.95 -18.86
N GLN A 107 0.53 -17.16 -17.93
CA GLN A 107 0.85 -15.74 -18.19
C GLN A 107 1.81 -15.53 -19.36
N HIS A 108 2.60 -16.55 -19.72
CA HIS A 108 3.55 -16.49 -20.83
C HIS A 108 2.93 -16.84 -22.19
N ASP A 109 1.73 -17.43 -22.19
CA ASP A 109 1.03 -17.90 -23.40
C ASP A 109 0.05 -16.85 -23.95
N VAL A 110 -0.07 -15.71 -23.28
CA VAL A 110 -0.93 -14.58 -23.70
C VAL A 110 -0.13 -13.48 -24.40
N ASP A 111 -0.84 -12.56 -25.03
CA ASP A 111 -0.25 -11.34 -25.61
C ASP A 111 0.44 -10.51 -24.52
N GLN A 112 1.77 -10.44 -24.58
CA GLN A 112 2.59 -9.82 -23.56
C GLN A 112 2.45 -8.30 -23.49
N ASN A 113 2.10 -7.65 -24.61
CA ASN A 113 1.90 -6.20 -24.62
C ASN A 113 0.59 -5.86 -23.93
N LYS A 114 -0.50 -6.56 -24.29
CA LYS A 114 -1.80 -6.40 -23.62
C LYS A 114 -1.72 -6.76 -22.14
N LEU A 115 -0.98 -7.81 -21.80
CA LEU A 115 -0.78 -8.19 -20.41
C LEU A 115 -0.11 -7.05 -19.62
N LYS A 116 0.99 -6.52 -20.15
CA LYS A 116 1.71 -5.41 -19.53
C LYS A 116 0.82 -4.19 -19.34
N GLU A 117 0.11 -3.76 -20.38
CA GLU A 117 -0.79 -2.60 -20.33
C GLU A 117 -1.87 -2.75 -19.25
N ASN A 118 -2.50 -3.92 -19.17
CA ASN A 118 -3.54 -4.17 -18.15
C ASN A 118 -2.97 -4.21 -16.74
N LEU A 119 -1.78 -4.79 -16.53
CA LEU A 119 -1.16 -4.81 -15.21
C LEU A 119 -0.67 -3.44 -14.77
N ASP A 120 -0.13 -2.64 -15.69
CA ASP A 120 0.23 -1.25 -15.44
C ASP A 120 -1.03 -0.45 -15.02
N TYR A 121 -2.15 -0.63 -15.73
CA TYR A 121 -3.43 0.00 -15.40
C TYR A 121 -3.96 -0.41 -14.02
N VAL A 122 -3.91 -1.69 -13.67
CA VAL A 122 -4.33 -2.18 -12.34
C VAL A 122 -3.41 -1.61 -11.25
N THR A 123 -2.11 -1.51 -11.52
CA THR A 123 -1.13 -0.95 -10.58
C THR A 123 -1.40 0.54 -10.35
N GLU A 124 -1.57 1.32 -11.42
CA GLU A 124 -1.95 2.73 -11.36
C GLU A 124 -3.27 2.92 -10.62
N SER A 125 -4.30 2.17 -10.97
CA SER A 125 -5.61 2.24 -10.33
C SER A 125 -5.53 1.95 -8.83
N SER A 126 -4.74 0.94 -8.43
CA SER A 126 -4.55 0.57 -7.02
C SER A 126 -3.80 1.66 -6.25
N VAL A 127 -2.75 2.25 -6.83
CA VAL A 127 -1.98 3.33 -6.21
C VAL A 127 -2.82 4.58 -6.01
N ASN A 128 -3.58 4.99 -7.02
CA ASN A 128 -4.42 6.18 -6.96
C ASN A 128 -5.64 5.98 -6.04
N LEU A 129 -6.23 4.78 -6.00
CA LEU A 129 -7.32 4.45 -5.08
C LEU A 129 -6.88 4.54 -3.62
N VAL A 130 -5.69 4.02 -3.29
CA VAL A 130 -5.15 4.10 -1.92
C VAL A 130 -4.70 5.51 -1.59
N GLY A 131 -4.13 6.23 -2.55
CA GLY A 131 -3.48 7.53 -2.36
C GLY A 131 -2.09 7.40 -1.75
N VAL A 132 -1.27 8.43 -1.95
CA VAL A 132 0.18 8.36 -1.68
C VAL A 132 0.61 9.51 -0.78
N ASN A 133 1.34 9.21 0.30
CA ASN A 133 1.91 10.25 1.15
C ASN A 133 3.11 10.91 0.45
N LEU A 134 2.95 12.18 0.08
CA LEU A 134 3.93 12.95 -0.71
C LEU A 134 5.31 13.04 -0.02
N ASN A 135 5.33 13.09 1.31
CA ASN A 135 6.56 13.31 2.08
C ASN A 135 7.33 12.02 2.41
N THR A 136 6.74 10.85 2.20
CA THR A 136 7.38 9.56 2.53
C THR A 136 7.46 8.60 1.36
N ALA A 137 6.64 8.79 0.33
CA ALA A 137 6.61 7.91 -0.83
C ALA A 137 7.96 7.83 -1.55
N SER A 138 8.23 6.63 -2.08
CA SER A 138 9.39 6.35 -2.92
C SER A 138 9.16 6.85 -4.35
N LYS A 139 10.25 6.98 -5.13
CA LYS A 139 10.19 7.29 -6.56
C LYS A 139 9.32 6.28 -7.33
N HIS A 140 9.35 5.01 -6.93
CA HIS A 140 8.61 3.93 -7.58
C HIS A 140 7.11 4.03 -7.32
N LEU A 141 6.69 4.30 -6.09
CA LEU A 141 5.28 4.50 -5.79
C LEU A 141 4.72 5.76 -6.48
N LEU A 142 5.48 6.87 -6.47
CA LEU A 142 5.09 8.10 -7.16
C LEU A 142 4.97 7.95 -8.68
N THR A 143 5.69 7.00 -9.28
CA THR A 143 5.65 6.78 -10.74
C THR A 143 4.25 6.39 -11.21
N TYR A 144 3.50 5.67 -10.37
CA TYR A 144 2.15 5.19 -10.67
C TYR A 144 1.04 6.15 -10.21
N VAL A 145 1.38 7.33 -9.70
CA VAL A 145 0.37 8.37 -9.43
C VAL A 145 0.00 9.04 -10.75
N SER A 146 -1.31 9.26 -10.94
CA SER A 146 -1.87 9.86 -12.14
C SER A 146 -1.13 11.16 -12.51
N GLY A 147 -0.69 11.26 -13.76
CA GLY A 147 -0.02 12.45 -14.30
C GLY A 147 1.45 12.65 -13.90
N LEU A 148 2.08 11.74 -13.14
CA LEU A 148 3.50 11.89 -12.75
C LEU A 148 4.46 11.14 -13.66
N GLY A 149 4.35 9.80 -13.71
CA GLY A 149 5.35 8.96 -14.37
C GLY A 149 6.77 9.07 -13.77
N PRO A 150 7.77 8.41 -14.39
CA PRO A 150 9.10 8.25 -13.77
C PRO A 150 9.86 9.55 -13.55
N GLN A 151 9.79 10.49 -14.51
CA GLN A 151 10.57 11.72 -14.46
C GLN A 151 10.06 12.68 -13.38
N LEU A 152 8.74 12.89 -13.28
CA LEU A 152 8.19 13.78 -12.25
C LEU A 152 8.28 13.15 -10.87
N ALA A 153 8.12 11.83 -10.76
CA ALA A 153 8.37 11.11 -9.52
C ALA A 153 9.79 11.34 -8.98
N LYS A 154 10.81 11.28 -9.86
CA LYS A 154 12.19 11.63 -9.49
C LYS A 154 12.30 13.09 -9.05
N ASN A 155 11.75 14.02 -9.83
CA ASN A 155 11.83 15.46 -9.53
C ASN A 155 11.17 15.81 -8.18
N ILE A 156 10.08 15.15 -7.81
CA ILE A 156 9.42 15.34 -6.50
C ILE A 156 10.33 14.88 -5.37
N VAL A 157 10.96 13.70 -5.49
CA VAL A 157 11.87 13.18 -4.47
C VAL A 157 13.12 14.07 -4.35
N ASP A 158 13.67 14.51 -5.47
CA ASP A 158 14.83 15.42 -5.50
C ASP A 158 14.47 16.77 -4.86
N TYR A 159 13.33 17.35 -5.23
CA TYR A 159 12.83 18.58 -4.62
C TYR A 159 12.66 18.44 -3.10
N ARG A 160 12.07 17.34 -2.63
CA ARG A 160 11.91 17.03 -1.21
C ARG A 160 13.25 16.91 -0.48
N LYS A 161 14.26 16.33 -1.14
CA LYS A 161 15.60 16.18 -0.57
C LYS A 161 16.31 17.53 -0.43
N GLU A 162 16.10 18.45 -1.36
CA GLU A 162 16.75 19.76 -1.41
C GLU A 162 16.04 20.81 -0.54
N ASN A 163 14.71 20.81 -0.53
CA ASN A 163 13.88 21.88 0.06
C ASN A 163 13.21 21.45 1.38
N GLY A 164 13.31 20.17 1.75
CA GLY A 164 12.58 19.60 2.89
C GLY A 164 11.18 19.10 2.51
N PRO A 165 10.37 18.72 3.52
CA PRO A 165 9.03 18.19 3.29
C PRO A 165 8.08 19.25 2.72
N PHE A 166 7.11 18.81 1.93
CA PHE A 166 6.01 19.64 1.46
C PHE A 166 5.04 19.95 2.60
N HIS A 167 4.63 21.21 2.73
CA HIS A 167 3.65 21.64 3.74
C HIS A 167 2.24 21.88 3.18
N SER A 168 2.15 21.99 1.86
CA SER A 168 0.90 22.15 1.14
C SER A 168 0.97 21.51 -0.25
N ARG A 169 -0.16 21.06 -0.80
CA ARG A 169 -0.19 20.56 -2.19
C ARG A 169 0.24 21.64 -3.18
N GLY A 170 -0.06 22.91 -2.90
CA GLY A 170 0.32 24.04 -3.76
C GLY A 170 1.83 24.14 -4.03
N GLU A 171 2.68 23.63 -3.13
CA GLU A 171 4.13 23.59 -3.33
C GLU A 171 4.57 22.64 -4.46
N LEU A 172 3.72 21.69 -4.88
CA LEU A 172 4.01 20.85 -6.06
C LEU A 172 4.25 21.67 -7.32
N LYS A 173 3.64 22.87 -7.43
CA LYS A 173 3.86 23.79 -8.56
C LYS A 173 5.30 24.33 -8.63
N LYS A 174 6.07 24.21 -7.55
CA LYS A 174 7.49 24.58 -7.49
C LYS A 174 8.41 23.45 -7.96
N VAL A 175 7.89 22.23 -8.14
CA VAL A 175 8.67 21.09 -8.61
C VAL A 175 9.04 21.30 -10.08
N PRO A 176 10.33 21.15 -10.47
CA PRO A 176 10.75 21.31 -11.84
C PRO A 176 9.94 20.44 -12.81
N ARG A 177 9.48 21.05 -13.91
CA ARG A 177 8.69 20.42 -14.99
C ARG A 177 7.30 19.93 -14.59
N LEU A 178 6.84 20.16 -13.36
CA LEU A 178 5.47 19.88 -12.93
C LEU A 178 4.56 21.06 -13.33
N GLY A 179 3.94 20.95 -14.50
CA GLY A 179 3.02 21.97 -15.02
C GLY A 179 1.61 21.89 -14.42
N ASN A 180 0.77 22.88 -14.71
CA ASN A 180 -0.60 22.97 -14.20
C ASN A 180 -1.44 21.72 -14.50
N LYS A 181 -1.30 21.11 -15.68
CA LYS A 181 -2.05 19.90 -16.03
C LYS A 181 -1.60 18.69 -15.21
N ALA A 182 -0.29 18.52 -15.03
CA ALA A 182 0.23 17.45 -14.18
C ALA A 182 -0.21 17.63 -12.71
N PHE A 183 -0.21 18.87 -12.22
CA PHE A 183 -0.75 19.20 -10.90
C PHE A 183 -2.23 18.82 -10.76
N GLU A 184 -3.07 19.22 -11.71
CA GLU A 184 -4.49 18.87 -11.75
C GLU A 184 -4.73 17.35 -11.76
N GLN A 185 -3.89 16.59 -12.45
CA GLN A 185 -4.05 15.12 -12.49
C GLN A 185 -3.57 14.43 -11.20
N CYS A 186 -2.52 14.94 -10.54
CA CYS A 186 -1.90 14.23 -9.42
C CYS A 186 -2.36 14.71 -8.04
N ALA A 187 -2.82 15.95 -7.90
CA ALA A 187 -2.97 16.59 -6.59
C ALA A 187 -3.99 15.88 -5.68
N GLY A 188 -5.07 15.32 -6.23
CA GLY A 188 -6.10 14.60 -5.46
C GLY A 188 -5.60 13.28 -4.86
N PHE A 189 -4.57 12.68 -5.46
CA PHE A 189 -4.02 11.38 -5.05
C PHE A 189 -2.82 11.51 -4.10
N LEU A 190 -2.20 12.70 -4.03
CA LEU A 190 -1.07 13.00 -3.16
C LEU A 190 -1.54 13.58 -1.85
N ARG A 191 -1.17 12.99 -0.72
CA ARG A 191 -1.60 13.41 0.62
C ARG A 191 -0.43 13.93 1.43
N ILE A 192 -0.69 14.92 2.29
CA ILE A 192 0.26 15.48 3.23
C ILE A 192 -0.30 15.31 4.63
N GLN A 193 0.27 14.38 5.40
CA GLN A 193 -0.12 14.21 6.80
C GLN A 193 0.24 15.44 7.62
N LYS A 194 -0.68 15.90 8.48
CA LYS A 194 -0.50 17.08 9.33
C LYS A 194 -0.17 18.35 8.53
N ALA A 195 -0.74 18.49 7.33
CA ALA A 195 -0.63 19.69 6.52
C ALA A 195 -1.27 20.91 7.20
N LYS A 196 -0.86 22.11 6.77
CA LYS A 196 -1.46 23.37 7.25
C LYS A 196 -2.94 23.46 6.88
N ASN A 197 -3.29 23.05 5.66
CA ASN A 197 -4.69 22.89 5.25
C ASN A 197 -5.09 21.42 5.50
N PRO A 198 -6.08 21.14 6.37
CA PRO A 198 -6.54 19.78 6.65
C PRO A 198 -6.98 18.99 5.41
N LEU A 199 -7.46 19.67 4.37
CA LEU A 199 -7.93 19.04 3.12
C LEU A 199 -6.78 18.41 2.31
N ASP A 200 -5.53 18.83 2.51
CA ASP A 200 -4.36 18.22 1.86
C ASP A 200 -4.09 16.78 2.35
N ASN A 201 -4.75 16.33 3.42
CA ASN A 201 -4.73 14.94 3.88
C ASN A 201 -5.99 14.15 3.45
N SER A 202 -6.80 14.69 2.53
CA SER A 202 -8.04 14.08 2.03
C SER A 202 -7.96 13.78 0.52
N ALA A 203 -8.94 13.09 -0.04
CA ALA A 203 -9.13 12.94 -1.48
C ALA A 203 -9.81 14.15 -2.14
N VAL A 204 -10.23 15.17 -1.38
CA VAL A 204 -10.80 16.40 -1.94
C VAL A 204 -9.73 17.06 -2.81
N HIS A 205 -10.06 17.29 -4.07
CA HIS A 205 -9.14 17.90 -5.02
C HIS A 205 -9.00 19.41 -4.71
N PRO A 206 -7.80 20.03 -4.85
CA PRO A 206 -7.62 21.46 -4.63
C PRO A 206 -8.54 22.38 -5.42
N GLU A 207 -9.04 21.94 -6.59
CA GLU A 207 -10.02 22.71 -7.36
C GLU A 207 -11.36 22.87 -6.63
N SER A 208 -11.67 22.01 -5.67
CA SER A 208 -12.93 22.02 -4.91
C SER A 208 -12.77 22.60 -3.50
N TYR A 209 -11.60 23.13 -3.12
CA TYR A 209 -11.38 23.67 -1.77
C TYR A 209 -12.34 24.81 -1.44
N TYR A 210 -12.60 25.69 -2.41
CA TYR A 210 -13.53 26.80 -2.26
C TYR A 210 -14.95 26.36 -1.86
N ILE A 211 -15.36 25.13 -2.22
CA ILE A 211 -16.67 24.59 -1.87
C ILE A 211 -16.70 24.23 -0.40
N VAL A 212 -15.66 23.54 0.08
CA VAL A 212 -15.55 23.15 1.49
C VAL A 212 -15.37 24.37 2.39
N GLU A 213 -14.63 25.38 1.92
CA GLU A 213 -14.50 26.68 2.59
C GLU A 213 -15.88 27.34 2.76
N ARG A 214 -16.67 27.42 1.67
CA ARG A 214 -18.04 27.96 1.73
C ARG A 214 -18.96 27.16 2.65
N MET A 215 -18.90 25.83 2.59
CA MET A 215 -19.66 24.94 3.49
C MET A 215 -19.35 25.23 4.97
N ALA A 216 -18.07 25.46 5.30
CA ALA A 216 -17.64 25.77 6.65
C ALA A 216 -18.11 27.16 7.10
N GLU A 217 -18.04 28.15 6.21
CA GLU A 217 -18.52 29.53 6.43
C GLU A 217 -20.03 29.59 6.71
N ASP A 218 -20.85 28.91 5.89
CA ASP A 218 -22.31 28.95 6.01
C ASP A 218 -22.82 28.40 7.35
N ILE A 219 -22.09 27.46 7.94
CA ILE A 219 -22.42 26.88 9.25
C ILE A 219 -21.65 27.54 10.41
N GLY A 220 -20.83 28.55 10.13
CA GLY A 220 -20.05 29.29 11.12
C GLY A 220 -18.97 28.45 11.82
N SER A 221 -18.30 27.55 11.09
CA SER A 221 -17.26 26.67 11.62
C SER A 221 -15.95 26.78 10.83
N SER A 222 -14.86 26.30 11.42
CA SER A 222 -13.61 26.05 10.69
C SER A 222 -13.65 24.71 9.94
N ILE A 223 -12.83 24.57 8.90
CA ILE A 223 -12.66 23.29 8.18
C ILE A 223 -12.26 22.17 9.15
N SER A 224 -11.37 22.46 10.11
CA SER A 224 -10.93 21.49 11.12
C SER A 224 -12.08 21.00 12.00
N GLU A 225 -12.99 21.89 12.40
CA GLU A 225 -14.18 21.50 13.17
C GLU A 225 -15.15 20.67 12.33
N LEU A 226 -15.36 21.08 11.06
CA LEU A 226 -16.21 20.35 10.13
C LEU A 226 -15.74 18.91 9.90
N LEU A 227 -14.42 18.67 9.83
CA LEU A 227 -13.85 17.34 9.69
C LEU A 227 -14.02 16.46 10.94
N ASN A 228 -14.07 17.08 12.12
CA ASN A 228 -14.15 16.35 13.40
C ASN A 228 -15.57 16.24 13.97
N ASN A 229 -16.55 16.97 13.42
CA ASN A 229 -17.90 17.02 13.96
C ASN A 229 -18.96 16.55 12.95
N GLU A 230 -19.58 15.40 13.25
CA GLU A 230 -20.64 14.82 12.43
C GLU A 230 -21.92 15.67 12.41
N GLU A 231 -22.29 16.29 13.54
CA GLU A 231 -23.48 17.14 13.61
C GLU A 231 -23.35 18.38 12.72
N LEU A 232 -22.15 18.95 12.61
CA LEU A 232 -21.89 20.07 11.71
C LEU A 232 -22.03 19.64 10.25
N ARG A 233 -21.49 18.46 9.88
CA ARG A 233 -21.65 17.93 8.51
C ARG A 233 -23.10 17.65 8.15
N ASN A 234 -23.89 17.16 9.11
CA ASN A 234 -25.31 16.86 8.87
C ASN A 234 -26.18 18.11 8.66
N LYS A 235 -25.70 19.31 9.03
CA LYS A 235 -26.36 20.59 8.73
C LYS A 235 -26.14 21.06 7.29
N ILE A 236 -25.21 20.45 6.55
CA ILE A 236 -24.87 20.87 5.19
C ILE A 236 -25.92 20.33 4.22
N GLU A 237 -26.68 21.23 3.61
CA GLU A 237 -27.55 20.92 2.49
C GLU A 237 -26.75 20.93 1.17
N ILE A 238 -26.25 19.75 0.77
CA ILE A 238 -25.34 19.60 -0.38
C ILE A 238 -25.87 20.24 -1.68
N LYS A 239 -27.19 20.27 -1.89
CA LYS A 239 -27.80 20.83 -3.11
C LYS A 239 -27.53 22.33 -3.28
N ASN A 240 -27.26 23.05 -2.19
CA ASN A 240 -27.01 24.49 -2.20
C ASN A 240 -25.62 24.84 -2.76
N TYR A 241 -24.76 23.85 -2.95
CA TYR A 241 -23.37 24.01 -3.42
C TYR A 241 -23.15 23.53 -4.86
N ALA A 242 -24.21 23.07 -5.54
CA ALA A 242 -24.14 22.67 -6.94
C ALA A 242 -23.89 23.88 -7.86
N THR A 243 -23.02 23.71 -8.84
CA THR A 243 -22.71 24.71 -9.85
C THR A 243 -22.72 24.07 -11.24
N ASP A 244 -22.61 24.87 -12.30
CA ASP A 244 -22.52 24.37 -13.68
C ASP A 244 -21.30 23.47 -13.90
N GLN A 245 -20.24 23.64 -13.10
CA GLN A 245 -19.00 22.87 -13.18
C GLN A 245 -18.95 21.71 -12.17
N VAL A 246 -19.68 21.82 -11.06
CA VAL A 246 -19.63 20.84 -9.96
C VAL A 246 -21.03 20.30 -9.70
N GLY A 247 -21.24 19.08 -10.18
CA GLY A 247 -22.49 18.36 -10.01
C GLY A 247 -22.63 17.67 -8.65
N LEU A 248 -23.83 17.13 -8.42
CA LEU A 248 -24.16 16.41 -7.19
C LEU A 248 -23.23 15.22 -6.86
N PRO A 249 -22.75 14.40 -7.83
CA PRO A 249 -21.83 13.30 -7.53
C PRO A 249 -20.55 13.79 -6.84
N THR A 250 -19.91 14.84 -7.35
CA THR A 250 -18.71 15.42 -6.75
C THR A 250 -18.96 15.94 -5.35
N LEU A 251 -20.13 16.55 -5.10
CA LEU A 251 -20.50 17.03 -3.77
C LEU A 251 -20.72 15.88 -2.79
N ILE A 252 -21.34 14.78 -3.23
CA ILE A 252 -21.49 13.57 -2.42
C ILE A 252 -20.12 12.99 -2.07
N ASP A 253 -19.19 12.92 -3.03
CA ASP A 253 -17.84 12.43 -2.82
C ASP A 253 -17.07 13.32 -1.82
N ILE A 254 -17.16 14.65 -1.99
CA ILE A 254 -16.58 15.61 -1.04
C ILE A 254 -17.15 15.37 0.36
N THR A 255 -18.47 15.37 0.54
CA THR A 255 -19.08 15.18 1.86
C THR A 255 -18.72 13.83 2.47
N THR A 256 -18.66 12.77 1.67
CA THR A 256 -18.22 11.43 2.10
C THR A 256 -16.78 11.47 2.58
N GLU A 257 -15.89 12.13 1.84
CA GLU A 257 -14.48 12.28 2.18
C GLU A 257 -14.29 13.11 3.46
N LEU A 258 -15.10 14.16 3.67
CA LEU A 258 -15.07 14.96 4.90
C LEU A 258 -15.44 14.14 6.16
N THR A 259 -16.15 13.01 6.02
CA THR A 259 -16.44 12.13 7.16
C THR A 259 -15.21 11.38 7.65
N LYS A 260 -14.32 10.96 6.73
CA LYS A 260 -13.12 10.17 7.00
C LYS A 260 -12.00 10.54 6.02
N PRO A 261 -11.34 11.70 6.22
CA PRO A 261 -10.30 12.17 5.32
C PRO A 261 -9.16 11.19 5.16
N GLY A 262 -8.79 10.91 3.92
CA GLY A 262 -7.67 10.04 3.56
C GLY A 262 -7.89 8.59 3.98
N ARG A 263 -9.15 8.15 4.08
CA ARG A 263 -9.51 6.79 4.45
C ARG A 263 -8.77 5.79 3.56
N ASP A 264 -8.00 4.91 4.20
CA ASP A 264 -7.38 3.78 3.51
C ASP A 264 -8.48 2.79 3.07
N PRO A 265 -8.62 2.52 1.75
CA PRO A 265 -9.62 1.58 1.25
C PRO A 265 -9.23 0.11 1.50
N ARG A 266 -7.97 -0.16 1.91
CA ARG A 266 -7.47 -1.52 2.14
C ARG A 266 -8.08 -2.11 3.41
N ARG A 267 -8.24 -3.44 3.40
CA ARG A 267 -8.69 -4.19 4.58
C ARG A 267 -7.56 -4.23 5.61
N LYS A 268 -7.92 -4.22 6.90
CA LYS A 268 -6.96 -4.52 7.96
C LYS A 268 -6.41 -5.92 7.76
N ILE A 269 -5.10 -6.07 7.96
CA ILE A 269 -4.45 -7.39 7.92
C ILE A 269 -5.09 -8.31 8.96
N LYS A 270 -5.30 -9.57 8.59
CA LYS A 270 -5.77 -10.61 9.50
C LYS A 270 -4.67 -11.64 9.65
N LEU A 271 -4.46 -12.10 10.87
CA LEU A 271 -3.60 -13.25 11.12
C LEU A 271 -4.21 -14.47 10.41
N PHE A 272 -3.44 -15.10 9.54
CA PHE A 272 -3.79 -16.37 8.93
C PHE A 272 -2.97 -17.46 9.61
N GLU A 273 -3.61 -18.54 10.01
CA GLU A 273 -2.93 -19.71 10.55
C GLU A 273 -3.42 -20.95 9.83
N PHE A 274 -2.50 -21.79 9.37
CA PHE A 274 -2.85 -23.12 8.87
C PHE A 274 -3.42 -23.99 9.99
N ALA A 275 -4.26 -24.96 9.62
CA ALA A 275 -4.80 -25.91 10.57
C ALA A 275 -3.67 -26.77 11.16
N LYS A 276 -3.44 -26.65 12.48
CA LYS A 276 -2.29 -27.26 13.18
C LYS A 276 -2.16 -28.78 13.02
N ARG A 277 -3.25 -29.48 12.72
CA ARG A 277 -3.31 -30.94 12.62
C ARG A 277 -3.20 -31.46 11.17
N ILE A 278 -3.16 -30.56 10.19
CA ILE A 278 -3.11 -30.92 8.77
C ILE A 278 -1.69 -30.69 8.29
N HIS A 279 -0.98 -31.76 7.97
CA HIS A 279 0.38 -31.73 7.44
C HIS A 279 0.42 -32.29 6.02
N ASP A 280 -0.24 -33.42 5.80
CA ASP A 280 -0.26 -34.11 4.53
C ASP A 280 -1.71 -34.42 4.08
N MET A 281 -1.89 -34.96 2.87
CA MET A 281 -3.22 -35.25 2.34
C MET A 281 -3.97 -36.30 3.16
N GLU A 282 -3.24 -37.18 3.85
CA GLU A 282 -3.78 -38.24 4.70
C GLU A 282 -4.46 -37.70 5.97
N ASP A 283 -4.18 -36.45 6.36
CA ASP A 283 -4.82 -35.82 7.53
C ASP A 283 -6.22 -35.24 7.20
N LEU A 284 -6.64 -35.28 5.93
CA LEU A 284 -7.88 -34.67 5.45
C LEU A 284 -9.08 -35.63 5.50
N ASP A 285 -10.16 -35.19 6.15
CA ASP A 285 -11.45 -35.87 6.16
C ASP A 285 -12.50 -35.09 5.35
N ILE A 286 -13.41 -35.82 4.71
CA ILE A 286 -14.55 -35.23 4.00
C ILE A 286 -15.41 -34.43 5.00
N GLY A 287 -15.65 -33.15 4.67
CA GLY A 287 -16.46 -32.24 5.49
C GLY A 287 -15.67 -31.33 6.42
N MET A 288 -14.34 -31.43 6.44
CA MET A 288 -13.49 -30.49 7.20
C MET A 288 -13.67 -29.05 6.69
N ILE A 289 -13.67 -28.10 7.64
CA ILE A 289 -13.61 -26.66 7.37
C ILE A 289 -12.22 -26.20 7.75
N LEU A 290 -11.43 -25.81 6.75
CA LEU A 290 -10.05 -25.41 6.93
C LEU A 290 -9.83 -23.97 6.47
N PRO A 291 -8.96 -23.21 7.16
CA PRO A 291 -8.45 -21.96 6.62
C PRO A 291 -7.57 -22.28 5.40
N GLY A 292 -7.76 -21.54 4.31
CA GLY A 292 -6.95 -21.69 3.11
C GLY A 292 -6.64 -20.35 2.43
N ILE A 293 -5.56 -20.33 1.66
CA ILE A 293 -5.11 -19.17 0.90
C ILE A 293 -5.39 -19.43 -0.58
N VAL A 294 -6.11 -18.53 -1.23
CA VAL A 294 -6.28 -18.59 -2.69
C VAL A 294 -4.94 -18.37 -3.38
N THR A 295 -4.50 -19.37 -4.14
CA THR A 295 -3.26 -19.32 -4.92
C THR A 295 -3.54 -18.88 -6.35
N ASN A 296 -4.60 -19.37 -6.98
CA ASN A 296 -4.97 -19.03 -8.35
C ASN A 296 -6.49 -18.91 -8.54
N ILE A 297 -6.91 -17.92 -9.34
CA ILE A 297 -8.30 -17.74 -9.77
C ILE A 297 -8.35 -17.99 -11.28
N THR A 298 -9.32 -18.80 -11.70
CA THR A 298 -9.55 -19.14 -13.11
C THR A 298 -11.02 -18.97 -13.46
N ASN A 299 -11.35 -19.00 -14.75
CA ASN A 299 -12.73 -18.89 -15.22
C ASN A 299 -13.61 -20.08 -14.77
N PHE A 300 -13.01 -21.19 -14.35
CA PHE A 300 -13.70 -22.42 -13.97
C PHE A 300 -13.61 -22.75 -12.48
N GLY A 301 -12.87 -21.98 -11.69
CA GLY A 301 -12.69 -22.27 -10.28
C GLY A 301 -11.54 -21.52 -9.62
N VAL A 302 -11.32 -21.86 -8.36
CA VAL A 302 -10.30 -21.25 -7.50
C VAL A 302 -9.44 -22.37 -6.91
N PHE A 303 -8.13 -22.20 -6.96
CA PHE A 303 -7.16 -23.09 -6.34
C PHE A 303 -6.77 -22.51 -4.98
N VAL A 304 -6.81 -23.34 -3.95
CA VAL A 304 -6.60 -22.95 -2.56
C VAL A 304 -5.54 -23.87 -1.96
N ASP A 305 -4.55 -23.27 -1.30
CA ASP A 305 -3.60 -23.95 -0.42
C ASP A 305 -4.12 -24.00 1.02
#